data_AF-A0A8T6WEK2-F1
#
_entry.id   AF-A0A8T6WEK2-F1
#
_cell.length_a   1.000
_cell.length_b   1.000
_cell.length_c   1.000
_cell.angle_alpha   90.00
_cell.angle_beta   90.00
_cell.angle_gamma   90.00
#
_symmetry.space_group_name_H-M   'P 1'
#
loop_
_entity.id
_entity.type
_entity.pdbx_description
1 polymer ?
#
loop_
_entity_poly.entity_id
_entity_poly.type
_entity_poly.pdbx_seq_one_letter_code
_entity_poly.pdbx_strand_id
1 'polypeptide(L)'
;MELYVSKPMHEIEKVIDHVIEDKRGVFMKKASYRNSLREIMRIAGKDGVDQLKNWIIEQIETTNTLPRGIIVRRKGLEICENMEKDIPSDSFLRT
;
A
#
# COMPACT_ATOMS: atom_id res chain seq x y z
N MET A 1 10.76 9.74 -7.70
CA MET A 1 9.50 9.20 -7.16
C MET A 1 9.54 7.67 -7.04
N GLU A 2 9.92 6.94 -8.10
CA GLU A 2 10.03 5.46 -8.06
C GLU A 2 11.02 4.93 -7.02
N LEU A 3 12.17 5.57 -6.85
CA LEU A 3 13.20 5.16 -5.89
C LEU A 3 12.69 5.10 -4.44
N TYR A 4 11.76 5.98 -4.06
CA TYR A 4 11.27 6.00 -2.68
C TYR A 4 10.27 4.87 -2.41
N VAL A 5 9.43 4.49 -3.37
CA VAL A 5 8.44 3.41 -3.19
C VAL A 5 9.11 2.03 -3.15
N SER A 6 10.29 1.88 -3.75
CA SER A 6 11.02 0.62 -3.77
C SER A 6 11.37 0.10 -2.37
N LYS A 7 11.77 0.97 -1.43
CA LYS A 7 12.12 0.55 -0.06
C LYS A 7 10.89 0.07 0.74
N PRO A 8 9.79 0.84 0.85
CA PRO A 8 8.52 0.39 1.43
C PRO A 8 8.00 -0.91 0.81
N MET A 9 8.08 -1.03 -0.52
CA MET A 9 7.65 -2.25 -1.19
C MET A 9 8.53 -3.45 -0.80
N HIS A 10 9.85 -3.26 -0.75
CA HIS A 10 10.77 -4.32 -0.34
C HIS A 10 10.54 -4.78 1.12
N GLU A 11 10.19 -3.85 2.02
CA GLU A 11 9.80 -4.18 3.40
C GLU A 11 8.52 -5.03 3.43
N ILE A 12 7.49 -4.66 2.67
CA ILE A 12 6.27 -5.46 2.52
C ILE A 12 6.58 -6.85 1.94
N GLU A 13 7.46 -6.93 0.94
CA GLU A 13 7.85 -8.20 0.31
C GLU A 13 8.53 -9.15 1.29
N LYS A 14 9.39 -8.66 2.17
CA LYS A 14 10.01 -9.47 3.23
C LYS A 14 8.97 -10.09 4.15
N VAL A 15 7.96 -9.32 4.57
CA VAL A 15 6.88 -9.81 5.44
C VAL A 15 6.04 -10.85 4.70
N ILE A 16 5.71 -10.61 3.43
CA ILE A 16 4.99 -11.60 2.61
C ILE A 16 5.78 -12.90 2.52
N ASP A 17 7.08 -12.83 2.23
CA ASP A 17 7.91 -14.03 2.09
C ASP A 17 8.10 -14.79 3.41
N HIS A 18 7.94 -14.12 4.55
CA HIS A 18 8.02 -14.73 5.88
C HIS A 18 6.68 -15.33 6.35
N VAL A 19 5.56 -14.65 6.08
CA VAL A 19 4.24 -14.97 6.65
C VAL A 19 3.36 -15.78 5.70
N ILE A 20 3.45 -15.53 4.39
CA ILE A 20 2.54 -16.12 3.41
C ILE A 20 3.17 -17.35 2.77
N GLU A 21 2.68 -18.53 3.14
CA GLU A 21 3.09 -19.80 2.54
C GLU A 21 2.57 -19.98 1.11
N ASP A 22 1.28 -19.67 0.85
CA ASP A 22 0.69 -19.78 -0.49
C ASP A 22 0.93 -18.50 -1.32
N LYS A 23 1.88 -18.59 -2.25
CA LYS A 23 2.28 -17.47 -3.09
C LYS A 23 1.39 -17.26 -4.33
N ARG A 24 0.31 -18.02 -4.51
CA ARG A 24 -0.61 -17.84 -5.65
C ARG A 24 -1.27 -16.46 -5.60
N GLY A 25 -1.20 -15.73 -6.72
CA GLY A 25 -1.80 -14.40 -6.84
C GLY A 25 -1.06 -13.27 -6.12
N VAL A 26 0.08 -13.54 -5.47
CA VAL A 26 0.92 -12.53 -4.81
C VAL A 26 1.34 -11.42 -5.78
N PHE A 27 1.73 -11.78 -7.00
CA PHE A 27 2.20 -10.82 -8.00
C PHE A 27 1.17 -9.72 -8.31
N MET A 28 -0.09 -10.10 -8.56
CA MET A 28 -1.16 -9.14 -8.83
C MET A 28 -1.42 -8.22 -7.63
N LYS A 29 -1.37 -8.76 -6.41
CA LYS A 29 -1.54 -7.95 -5.19
C LYS A 29 -0.37 -6.97 -4.99
N LYS A 30 0.88 -7.42 -5.20
CA LYS A 30 2.08 -6.57 -5.14
C LYS A 30 2.00 -5.39 -6.12
N ALA A 31 1.50 -5.61 -7.34
CA ALA A 31 1.29 -4.53 -8.30
C ALA A 31 0.29 -3.47 -7.79
N SER A 32 -0.84 -3.92 -7.20
CA SER A 32 -1.81 -3.00 -6.60
C SER A 32 -1.23 -2.21 -5.43
N TYR A 33 -0.39 -2.83 -4.59
CA TYR A 33 0.24 -2.14 -3.46
C TYR A 33 1.22 -1.08 -3.95
N ARG A 34 2.07 -1.42 -4.93
CA ARG A 34 3.01 -0.49 -5.55
C ARG A 34 2.30 0.72 -6.15
N ASN A 35 1.18 0.52 -6.85
CA ASN A 35 0.40 1.61 -7.41
C ASN A 35 -0.22 2.49 -6.32
N SER A 36 -0.73 1.89 -5.24
CA SER A 36 -1.28 2.64 -4.11
C SER A 36 -0.20 3.47 -3.40
N LEU A 37 0.99 2.91 -3.16
CA LEU A 37 2.12 3.62 -2.55
C LEU A 37 2.65 4.74 -3.45
N ARG A 38 2.69 4.56 -4.78
CA ARG A 38 3.05 5.62 -5.72
C ARG A 38 2.06 6.77 -5.69
N GLU A 39 0.77 6.45 -5.62
CA GLU A 39 -0.27 7.47 -5.63
C GLU A 39 -0.30 8.25 -4.31
N ILE A 40 -0.12 7.58 -3.17
CA ILE A 40 0.05 8.27 -1.88
C ILE A 40 1.32 9.11 -1.86
N MET A 41 2.44 8.64 -2.40
CA MET A 41 3.66 9.45 -2.52
C MET A 41 3.38 10.75 -3.26
N ARG A 42 2.55 10.72 -4.31
CA ARG A 42 2.18 11.89 -5.10
C ARG A 42 1.30 12.88 -4.32
N ILE A 43 0.42 12.39 -3.45
CA ILE A 43 -0.60 13.20 -2.76
C ILE A 43 -0.17 13.61 -1.34
N ALA A 44 0.24 12.65 -0.53
CA ALA A 44 0.55 12.80 0.89
C ALA A 44 2.04 12.68 1.22
N GLY A 45 2.88 12.38 0.22
CA GLY A 45 4.33 12.31 0.39
C GLY A 45 4.80 11.09 1.18
N LYS A 46 5.98 11.22 1.79
CA LYS A 46 6.69 10.13 2.48
C LYS A 46 5.90 9.59 3.69
N ASP A 47 5.36 10.48 4.50
CA ASP A 47 4.66 10.10 5.73
C ASP A 47 3.41 9.27 5.43
N GLY A 48 2.65 9.63 4.39
CA GLY A 48 1.50 8.82 3.94
C GLY A 48 1.93 7.43 3.45
N VAL A 49 3.06 7.35 2.74
CA VAL A 49 3.61 6.07 2.27
C VAL A 49 4.02 5.19 3.43
N ASP A 50 4.69 5.74 4.44
CA ASP A 50 5.06 5.00 5.64
C ASP A 50 3.84 4.53 6.43
N GLN A 51 2.80 5.37 6.56
CA GLN A 51 1.53 4.96 7.18
C GLN A 51 0.86 3.80 6.43
N LEU A 52 0.72 3.89 5.10
CA LEU A 52 0.09 2.81 4.33
C LEU A 52 0.91 1.53 4.39
N LYS A 53 2.24 1.64 4.24
CA LYS A 53 3.16 0.51 4.33
C LYS A 53 3.04 -0.21 5.68
N ASN A 54 3.10 0.53 6.78
CA ASN A 54 3.00 -0.04 8.12
C ASN A 54 1.66 -0.75 8.31
N TRP A 55 0.57 -0.15 7.86
CA TRP A 55 -0.75 -0.78 7.91
C TRP A 55 -0.82 -2.06 7.06
N ILE A 56 -0.26 -2.09 5.85
CA ILE A 56 -0.23 -3.32 5.03
C ILE A 56 0.54 -4.43 5.74
N ILE A 57 1.70 -4.11 6.32
CA ILE A 57 2.52 -5.06 7.07
C ILE A 57 1.72 -5.63 8.24
N GLU A 58 1.13 -4.77 9.06
CA GLU A 58 0.31 -5.16 10.21
C GLU A 58 -0.85 -6.07 9.79
N GLN A 59 -1.54 -5.76 8.67
CA GLN A 59 -2.62 -6.62 8.17
C GLN A 59 -2.12 -8.00 7.75
N ILE A 60 -0.94 -8.09 7.14
CA ILE A 60 -0.36 -9.38 6.75
C ILE A 60 0.02 -10.18 7.99
N GLU A 61 0.70 -9.56 8.97
CA GLU A 61 1.14 -10.22 10.20
C GLU A 61 -0.04 -10.68 11.08
N THR A 62 -1.10 -9.88 11.17
CA THR A 62 -2.25 -10.19 12.03
C THR A 62 -3.21 -11.21 11.42
N THR A 63 -3.41 -11.15 10.10
CA THR A 63 -4.40 -12.02 9.43
C THR A 63 -3.77 -13.23 8.74
N ASN A 64 -2.45 -13.27 8.59
CA ASN A 64 -1.73 -14.20 7.73
C ASN A 64 -2.28 -14.21 6.29
N THR A 65 -2.87 -13.09 5.84
CA THR A 65 -3.41 -12.94 4.50
C THR A 65 -3.02 -11.61 3.88
N LEU A 66 -2.90 -11.60 2.55
CA LEU A 66 -2.65 -10.38 1.80
C LEU A 66 -3.95 -9.57 1.63
N PRO A 67 -4.01 -8.31 2.14
CA PRO A 67 -5.17 -7.47 1.95
C PRO A 67 -5.52 -7.28 0.47
N ARG A 68 -6.80 -7.19 0.15
CA ARG A 68 -7.24 -7.00 -1.24
C ARG A 68 -6.87 -5.58 -1.70
N GLY A 69 -6.54 -5.42 -2.97
CA GLY A 69 -6.17 -4.12 -3.55
C GLY A 69 -7.18 -3.01 -3.28
N ILE A 70 -8.48 -3.31 -3.34
CA ILE A 70 -9.55 -2.35 -3.01
C ILE A 70 -9.50 -1.87 -1.55
N ILE A 71 -9.14 -2.75 -0.61
CA ILE A 71 -9.01 -2.39 0.81
C ILE A 71 -7.78 -1.51 1.01
N VAL A 72 -6.66 -1.85 0.36
CA VAL A 72 -5.44 -1.04 0.38
C VAL A 72 -5.69 0.37 -0.17
N ARG A 73 -6.43 0.49 -1.28
CA ARG A 73 -6.79 1.80 -1.86
C ARG A 73 -7.69 2.61 -0.94
N ARG A 74 -8.72 1.99 -0.35
CA ARG A 74 -9.59 2.64 0.64
C ARG A 74 -8.80 3.15 1.83
N LYS A 75 -7.87 2.35 2.36
CA LYS A 75 -6.99 2.82 3.44
C LYS A 75 -6.10 3.97 3.00
N GLY A 76 -5.62 3.94 1.76
CA GLY A 76 -4.86 5.04 1.17
C GLY A 76 -5.65 6.34 1.06
N LEU A 77 -6.93 6.28 0.69
CA LEU A 77 -7.83 7.44 0.72
C LEU A 77 -7.96 7.99 2.14
N GLU A 78 -8.25 7.12 3.11
CA GLU A 78 -8.40 7.49 4.52
C GLU A 78 -7.15 8.21 5.05
N ILE A 79 -5.95 7.72 4.71
CA ILE A 79 -4.68 8.37 5.09
C ILE A 79 -4.58 9.77 4.47
N CYS A 80 -4.87 9.92 3.17
CA CYS A 80 -4.84 11.22 2.51
C CYS A 80 -5.87 12.20 3.11
N GLU A 81 -7.08 11.72 3.42
CA GLU A 81 -8.16 12.51 4.04
C GLU A 81 -7.77 12.96 5.46
N ASN A 82 -7.24 12.05 6.29
CA ASN A 82 -6.78 12.36 7.65
C ASN A 82 -5.60 13.36 7.66
N MET A 83 -4.84 13.42 6.57
CA MET A 83 -3.75 14.39 6.38
C MET A 83 -4.22 15.68 5.70
N GLU A 84 -5.54 15.87 5.55
CA GLU A 84 -6.17 17.04 4.93
C GLU A 84 -5.63 17.32 3.52
N LYS A 85 -5.34 16.25 2.75
CA LYS A 85 -4.85 16.37 1.37
C LYS A 85 -6.00 16.36 0.39
N ASP A 86 -5.93 17.24 -0.60
CA ASP A 86 -6.80 17.20 -1.77
C ASP A 86 -6.48 15.98 -2.63
N ILE A 87 -7.45 15.07 -2.75
CA ILE A 87 -7.32 13.84 -3.53
C ILE A 87 -7.97 14.06 -4.90
N PRO A 88 -7.17 14.07 -6.00
CA PRO A 88 -7.69 14.27 -7.34
C PRO A 88 -8.82 13.28 -7.70
N SER A 89 -9.78 13.74 -8.51
CA SER A 89 -10.93 12.93 -8.92
C SER A 89 -10.53 11.72 -9.77
N ASP A 90 -9.43 11.83 -10.50
CA ASP A 90 -8.83 10.78 -11.34
C ASP A 90 -7.81 9.90 -10.58
N SER A 91 -7.70 10.08 -9.26
CA SER A 91 -6.72 9.33 -8.46
C SER A 91 -6.96 7.83 -8.55
N PHE A 92 -5.89 7.06 -8.71
CA PHE A 92 -5.93 5.60 -8.64
C PHE A 92 -6.58 5.10 -7.34
N LEU A 93 -6.45 5.84 -6.23
CA LEU A 93 -7.05 5.47 -4.95
C LEU A 93 -8.59 5.44 -4.98
N ARG A 94 -9.23 6.12 -5.95
CA ARG A 94 -10.69 6.16 -6.12
C ARG A 94 -11.24 5.07 -7.05
N THR A 95 -10.38 4.25 -7.65
CA THR A 95 -10.76 3.13 -8.55
C THR A 95 -11.08 1.84 -7.80
#